data_AF-A0A6V2IEN5-F1
#
_entry.id   AF-A0A6V2IEN5-F1
#
_cell.length_a   1.000
_cell.length_b   1.000
_cell.length_c   1.000
_cell.angle_alpha   90.00
_cell.angle_beta   90.00
_cell.angle_gamma   90.00
#
_symmetry.space_group_name_H-M   'P 1'
#
loop_
_entity.id
_entity.type
_entity.pdbx_description
1 polymer ?
#
loop_
_entity_poly.entity_id
_entity_poly.type
_entity_poly.pdbx_seq_one_letter_code
_entity_poly.pdbx_strand_id
1 'polypeptide(L)'
;MSSCNKTASRKVKDLEHLISSEEWLLAHHRGQECPQEAKSWSIRPMLFGGELPSKVLPIHLACSLRAPDYVLSMLLAEYQKCAGKRESGYGRLPLHVACQSGASVGSIGILLEKYPEGPRTRDSLGRLPLHLVCLGAPLSSLSSSSSSPSPAAPPLQCTPSSWDSCVSVVDALLAMYPEAAGKVDNQGQMPLHVACSAGAPVGAIRLLIDAFPDAVTAETHKGSTPMLHAARLPNSPNKTEIISTLQFMTDVNRLGSRPSSNMMKKRETKTTFTKRKQRYSISASVTKKSSKDVDAGLKQVVRKSHAKLLQCVSESSLLV
;
A
#
# COMPACT_ATOMS: atom_id res chain seq x y z
N MET A 1 -24.56 -48.57 35.70
CA MET A 1 -24.77 -47.26 36.34
C MET A 1 -23.57 -46.40 35.99
N SER A 2 -23.63 -45.73 34.84
CA SER A 2 -23.95 -44.29 34.72
C SER A 2 -22.88 -43.40 35.35
N SER A 3 -21.98 -42.89 34.51
CA SER A 3 -21.64 -41.47 34.51
C SER A 3 -21.33 -41.04 33.08
N CYS A 4 -22.41 -40.62 32.43
CA CYS A 4 -22.42 -40.00 31.12
C CYS A 4 -21.76 -38.62 31.22
N ASN A 5 -20.51 -38.51 30.77
CA ASN A 5 -19.83 -37.24 30.65
C ASN A 5 -20.42 -36.51 29.43
N LYS A 6 -21.43 -35.68 29.68
CA LYS A 6 -21.98 -34.72 28.72
C LYS A 6 -20.93 -33.63 28.48
N THR A 7 -19.92 -33.89 27.66
CA THR A 7 -19.18 -32.81 27.02
C THR A 7 -20.10 -32.21 25.97
N ALA A 8 -20.63 -31.04 26.30
CA ALA A 8 -21.39 -30.20 25.39
C ALA A 8 -20.71 -30.17 24.02
N SER A 9 -21.47 -30.43 22.95
CA SER A 9 -21.04 -30.27 21.57
C SER A 9 -20.65 -28.81 21.34
N ARG A 10 -19.38 -28.48 21.62
CA ARG A 10 -18.79 -27.18 21.39
C ARG A 10 -18.67 -27.09 19.87
N LYS A 11 -19.61 -26.39 19.21
CA LYS A 11 -19.54 -26.11 17.77
C LYS A 11 -18.11 -25.67 17.47
N VAL A 12 -17.36 -26.49 16.74
CA VAL A 12 -15.98 -26.17 16.36
C VAL A 12 -16.08 -24.93 15.48
N LYS A 13 -15.49 -23.82 15.92
CA LYS A 13 -15.46 -22.59 15.14
C LYS A 13 -14.45 -22.78 14.01
N ASP A 14 -14.88 -22.51 12.78
CA ASP A 14 -14.01 -22.53 11.61
C ASP A 14 -13.00 -21.36 11.68
N LEU A 15 -11.84 -21.51 11.04
CA LEU A 15 -10.77 -20.50 10.99
C LEU A 15 -11.29 -19.14 10.53
N GLU A 16 -12.18 -19.12 9.54
CA GLU A 16 -12.81 -17.88 9.08
C GLU A 16 -13.60 -17.20 10.18
N HIS A 17 -14.40 -17.94 10.96
CA HIS A 17 -15.17 -17.36 12.05
C HIS A 17 -14.23 -16.79 13.12
N LEU A 18 -13.13 -17.47 13.44
CA LEU A 18 -12.14 -16.99 14.41
C LEU A 18 -11.46 -15.71 13.95
N ILE A 19 -11.06 -15.62 12.68
CA ILE A 19 -10.53 -14.39 12.06
C ILE A 19 -11.59 -13.29 12.08
N SER A 20 -12.84 -13.62 11.74
CA SER A 20 -13.97 -12.68 11.71
C SER A 20 -14.31 -12.11 13.08
N SER A 21 -14.10 -12.89 14.13
CA SER A 21 -14.28 -12.49 15.53
C SER A 21 -13.01 -11.91 16.16
N GLU A 22 -11.94 -11.72 15.38
CA GLU A 22 -10.64 -11.20 15.84
C GLU A 22 -10.01 -12.04 16.97
N GLU A 23 -10.38 -13.31 17.08
CA GLU A 23 -9.85 -14.28 18.04
C GLU A 23 -8.49 -14.81 17.55
N TRP A 24 -7.49 -13.93 17.40
CA TRP A 24 -6.24 -14.19 16.67
C TRP A 24 -5.42 -15.38 17.16
N LEU A 25 -5.34 -15.58 18.48
CA LEU A 25 -4.64 -16.71 19.10
C LEU A 25 -5.32 -18.04 18.74
N LEU A 26 -6.64 -18.09 18.83
CA LEU A 26 -7.41 -19.28 18.45
C LEU A 26 -7.36 -19.51 16.95
N ALA A 27 -7.41 -18.44 16.15
CA ALA A 27 -7.23 -18.53 14.70
C ALA A 27 -5.84 -19.08 14.33
N HIS A 28 -4.78 -18.69 15.05
CA HIS A 28 -3.44 -19.22 14.86
C HIS A 28 -3.38 -20.73 15.12
N HIS A 29 -3.87 -21.18 16.28
CA HIS A 29 -3.93 -22.60 16.61
C HIS A 29 -4.79 -23.40 15.60
N ARG A 30 -5.97 -22.88 15.24
CA ARG A 30 -6.86 -23.54 14.26
C ARG A 30 -6.21 -23.65 12.90
N GLY A 31 -5.49 -22.62 12.45
CA GLY A 31 -4.78 -22.64 11.17
C GLY A 31 -3.66 -23.68 11.12
N GLN A 32 -2.98 -23.93 12.25
CA GLN A 32 -1.98 -25.00 12.37
C GLN A 32 -2.61 -26.39 12.40
N GLU A 33 -3.73 -26.56 13.12
CA GLU A 33 -4.44 -27.84 13.19
C GLU A 33 -5.14 -28.19 11.86
N CYS A 34 -5.67 -27.19 11.17
CA CYS A 34 -6.46 -27.33 9.95
C CYS A 34 -5.95 -26.45 8.78
N PRO A 35 -4.75 -26.76 8.21
CA PRO A 35 -4.15 -25.96 7.12
C PRO A 35 -5.01 -25.80 5.86
N GLN A 36 -5.94 -26.73 5.63
CA GLN A 36 -6.80 -26.67 4.45
C GLN A 36 -7.79 -25.51 4.51
N GLU A 37 -8.16 -25.06 5.72
CA GLU A 37 -9.06 -23.91 5.90
C GLU A 37 -8.42 -22.62 5.38
N ALA A 38 -7.08 -22.50 5.40
CA ALA A 38 -6.35 -21.36 4.81
C ALA A 38 -6.56 -21.23 3.29
N LYS A 39 -6.96 -22.32 2.62
CA LYS A 39 -7.26 -22.37 1.16
C LYS A 39 -8.74 -22.20 0.86
N SER A 40 -9.60 -22.24 1.88
CA SER A 40 -11.04 -22.14 1.71
C SER A 40 -11.42 -20.74 1.23
N TRP A 41 -12.22 -20.66 0.17
CA TRP A 41 -12.77 -19.39 -0.29
C TRP A 41 -14.12 -19.17 0.36
N SER A 42 -14.29 -18.01 0.98
CA SER A 42 -15.56 -17.62 1.55
C SER A 42 -16.16 -16.43 0.84
N ILE A 43 -17.49 -16.31 0.92
CA ILE A 43 -18.22 -15.20 0.31
C ILE A 43 -18.48 -14.17 1.39
N ARG A 44 -17.89 -12.98 1.24
CA ARG A 44 -18.10 -11.84 2.13
C ARG A 44 -18.94 -10.78 1.43
N PRO A 45 -20.09 -10.37 2.00
CA PRO A 45 -20.81 -9.22 1.51
C PRO A 45 -19.99 -7.95 1.75
N MET A 46 -19.95 -7.07 0.76
CA MET A 46 -19.50 -5.68 0.90
C MET A 46 -18.07 -5.45 1.44
N LEU A 47 -17.10 -6.28 1.06
CA LEU A 47 -15.70 -6.07 1.44
C LEU A 47 -15.17 -4.72 0.89
N PHE A 48 -15.05 -3.70 1.75
CA PHE A 48 -14.66 -2.31 1.44
C PHE A 48 -15.52 -1.65 0.34
N GLY A 49 -16.84 -1.66 0.52
CA GLY A 49 -17.76 -0.91 -0.34
C GLY A 49 -18.05 -1.55 -1.69
N GLY A 50 -17.73 -2.84 -1.86
CA GLY A 50 -18.20 -3.61 -3.01
C GLY A 50 -19.73 -3.75 -2.98
N GLU A 51 -20.41 -3.40 -4.06
CA GLU A 51 -21.86 -3.58 -4.21
C GLU A 51 -22.26 -5.07 -4.25
N LEU A 52 -21.31 -5.93 -4.62
CA LEU A 52 -21.51 -7.37 -4.80
C LEU A 52 -20.73 -8.20 -3.78
N PRO A 53 -21.25 -9.38 -3.40
CA PRO A 53 -20.53 -10.32 -2.55
C PRO A 53 -19.21 -10.72 -3.20
N SER A 54 -18.13 -10.64 -2.43
CA SER A 54 -16.77 -10.91 -2.89
C SER A 54 -16.26 -12.22 -2.33
N LYS A 55 -15.72 -13.08 -3.20
CA LYS A 55 -15.01 -14.29 -2.80
C LYS A 55 -13.62 -13.92 -2.32
N VAL A 56 -13.32 -14.27 -1.07
CA VAL A 56 -12.10 -13.89 -0.36
C VAL A 56 -11.44 -15.13 0.25
N LEU A 57 -10.13 -15.05 0.45
CA LEU A 57 -9.37 -16.02 1.24
C LEU A 57 -9.23 -15.52 2.68
N PRO A 58 -8.94 -16.40 3.66
CA PRO A 58 -8.67 -16.03 5.05
C PRO A 58 -7.61 -14.93 5.18
N ILE A 59 -6.59 -14.94 4.33
CA ILE A 59 -5.56 -13.89 4.34
C ILE A 59 -6.08 -12.51 3.93
N HIS A 60 -7.03 -12.43 2.98
CA HIS A 60 -7.65 -11.15 2.61
C HIS A 60 -8.45 -10.60 3.79
N LEU A 61 -9.17 -11.47 4.50
CA LEU A 61 -9.93 -11.11 5.69
C LEU A 61 -8.99 -10.67 6.82
N ALA A 62 -7.93 -11.43 7.09
CA ALA A 62 -6.91 -11.08 8.07
C ALA A 62 -6.29 -9.71 7.74
N CYS A 63 -5.94 -9.44 6.48
CA CYS A 63 -5.44 -8.12 6.05
C CYS A 63 -6.48 -7.01 6.25
N SER A 64 -7.77 -7.28 6.00
CA SER A 64 -8.85 -6.30 6.17
C SER A 64 -9.07 -5.89 7.62
N LEU A 65 -8.81 -6.82 8.54
CA LEU A 65 -8.96 -6.63 9.98
C LEU A 65 -7.63 -6.28 10.66
N ARG A 66 -6.58 -5.96 9.88
CA ARG A 66 -5.24 -5.60 10.38
C ARG A 66 -4.69 -6.66 11.35
N ALA A 67 -4.88 -7.92 11.01
CA ALA A 67 -4.44 -9.05 11.82
C ALA A 67 -2.93 -8.97 12.13
N PRO A 68 -2.50 -9.48 13.29
CA PRO A 68 -1.10 -9.42 13.69
C PRO A 68 -0.21 -10.29 12.80
N ASP A 69 1.06 -9.91 12.71
CA ASP A 69 2.08 -10.49 11.83
C ASP A 69 2.20 -12.02 11.95
N TYR A 70 1.99 -12.58 13.15
CA TYR A 70 2.05 -14.04 13.37
C TYR A 70 0.89 -14.80 12.71
N VAL A 71 -0.29 -14.19 12.56
CA VAL A 71 -1.43 -14.80 11.86
C VAL A 71 -1.16 -14.80 10.36
N LEU A 72 -0.65 -13.69 9.81
CA LEU A 72 -0.26 -13.63 8.40
C LEU A 72 0.85 -14.62 8.09
N SER A 73 1.86 -14.70 8.97
CA SER A 73 2.97 -15.66 8.84
C SER A 73 2.47 -17.09 8.85
N MET A 74 1.54 -17.43 9.74
CA MET A 74 0.90 -18.75 9.76
C MET A 74 0.16 -19.03 8.44
N LEU A 75 -0.72 -18.13 7.99
CA LEU A 75 -1.50 -18.34 6.77
C LEU A 75 -0.60 -18.49 5.52
N LEU A 76 0.51 -17.76 5.48
CA LEU A 76 1.48 -17.81 4.39
C LEU A 76 2.41 -19.03 4.48
N ALA A 77 2.68 -19.55 5.67
CA ALA A 77 3.40 -20.80 5.85
C ALA A 77 2.56 -21.98 5.32
N GLU A 78 1.27 -22.01 5.65
CA GLU A 78 0.38 -23.10 5.23
C GLU A 78 -0.02 -23.02 3.75
N TYR A 79 -0.19 -21.79 3.21
CA TYR A 79 -0.57 -21.59 1.83
C TYR A 79 0.13 -20.40 1.18
N GLN A 80 1.43 -20.53 0.92
CA GLN A 80 2.27 -19.46 0.34
C GLN A 80 1.68 -18.80 -0.92
N LYS A 81 1.01 -19.56 -1.79
CA LYS A 81 0.43 -19.01 -3.04
C LYS A 81 -0.73 -18.04 -2.79
N CYS A 82 -1.29 -17.96 -1.57
CA CYS A 82 -2.40 -17.04 -1.26
C CYS A 82 -2.02 -15.56 -1.42
N ALA A 83 -0.75 -15.19 -1.21
CA ALA A 83 -0.26 -13.82 -1.36
C ALA A 83 -0.48 -13.24 -2.77
N GLY A 84 -0.48 -14.10 -3.80
CA GLY A 84 -0.71 -13.73 -5.19
C GLY A 84 -2.15 -13.97 -5.69
N LYS A 85 -3.08 -14.38 -4.82
CA LYS A 85 -4.47 -14.62 -5.21
C LYS A 85 -5.29 -13.34 -5.11
N ARG A 86 -6.18 -13.14 -6.07
CA ARG A 86 -7.04 -11.96 -6.14
C ARG A 86 -8.44 -12.30 -5.63
N GLU A 87 -9.01 -11.43 -4.80
CA GLU A 87 -10.42 -11.50 -4.44
C GLU A 87 -11.33 -11.14 -5.62
N SER A 88 -12.58 -11.60 -5.62
CA SER A 88 -13.44 -11.54 -6.82
C SER A 88 -14.14 -10.21 -7.08
N GLY A 89 -14.26 -9.32 -6.09
CA GLY A 89 -14.96 -8.05 -6.21
C GLY A 89 -14.19 -7.04 -7.04
N TYR A 90 -13.00 -6.63 -6.58
CA TYR A 90 -12.14 -5.67 -7.29
C TYR A 90 -10.84 -6.29 -7.78
N GLY A 91 -10.66 -7.62 -7.72
CA GLY A 91 -9.42 -8.24 -8.19
C GLY A 91 -8.20 -7.87 -7.33
N ARG A 92 -8.42 -7.51 -6.06
CA ARG A 92 -7.37 -7.06 -5.13
C ARG A 92 -6.56 -8.23 -4.58
N LEU A 93 -5.25 -8.04 -4.47
CA LEU A 93 -4.37 -8.93 -3.70
C LEU A 93 -4.51 -8.68 -2.18
N PRO A 94 -4.04 -9.60 -1.32
CA PRO A 94 -3.95 -9.35 0.12
C PRO A 94 -3.15 -8.09 0.44
N LEU A 95 -2.07 -7.82 -0.33
CA LEU A 95 -1.29 -6.59 -0.21
C LEU A 95 -2.10 -5.32 -0.47
N HIS A 96 -3.01 -5.32 -1.45
CA HIS A 96 -3.90 -4.19 -1.71
C HIS A 96 -4.82 -3.92 -0.52
N VAL A 97 -5.41 -5.00 0.02
CA VAL A 97 -6.29 -4.94 1.17
C VAL A 97 -5.53 -4.44 2.41
N ALA A 98 -4.33 -4.98 2.67
CA ALA A 98 -3.49 -4.56 3.79
C ALA A 98 -3.12 -3.07 3.70
N CYS A 99 -2.74 -2.58 2.52
CA CYS A 99 -2.45 -1.16 2.28
C CYS A 99 -3.68 -0.28 2.52
N GLN A 100 -4.84 -0.68 2.03
CA GLN A 100 -6.10 0.06 2.22
C GLN A 100 -6.54 0.10 3.69
N SER A 101 -6.27 -0.95 4.45
CA SER A 101 -6.68 -1.11 5.85
C SER A 101 -5.69 -0.45 6.84
N GLY A 102 -4.56 0.05 6.34
CA GLY A 102 -3.47 0.59 7.15
C GLY A 102 -2.78 -0.47 8.01
N ALA A 103 -2.57 -1.68 7.48
CA ALA A 103 -1.84 -2.76 8.16
C ALA A 103 -0.42 -2.32 8.56
N SER A 104 0.17 -2.99 9.55
CA SER A 104 1.52 -2.69 10.03
C SER A 104 2.57 -2.85 8.93
N VAL A 105 3.68 -2.12 9.04
CA VAL A 105 4.85 -2.29 8.16
C VAL A 105 5.36 -3.73 8.18
N GLY A 106 5.30 -4.40 9.33
CA GLY A 106 5.66 -5.82 9.48
C GLY A 106 4.78 -6.72 8.62
N SER A 107 3.46 -6.58 8.70
CA SER A 107 2.48 -7.29 7.87
C SER A 107 2.70 -7.04 6.37
N ILE A 108 2.96 -5.79 5.98
CA ILE A 108 3.29 -5.44 4.59
C ILE A 108 4.61 -6.11 4.18
N GLY A 109 5.64 -6.06 5.02
CA GLY A 109 6.94 -6.68 4.79
C GLY A 109 6.83 -8.19 4.55
N ILE A 110 6.05 -8.89 5.37
CA ILE A 110 5.78 -10.33 5.22
C ILE A 110 5.12 -10.63 3.87
N LEU A 111 4.13 -9.82 3.46
CA LEU A 111 3.46 -10.00 2.16
C LEU A 111 4.40 -9.73 0.98
N LEU A 112 5.24 -8.72 1.07
CA LEU A 112 6.23 -8.38 0.05
C LEU A 112 7.32 -9.45 -0.08
N GLU A 113 7.76 -10.02 1.05
CA GLU A 113 8.73 -11.12 1.06
C GLU A 113 8.18 -12.35 0.33
N LYS A 114 6.92 -12.71 0.60
CA LYS A 114 6.30 -13.89 -0.03
C LYS A 114 5.84 -13.66 -1.46
N TYR A 115 5.53 -12.42 -1.85
CA TYR A 115 5.09 -12.08 -3.20
C TYR A 115 5.66 -10.72 -3.68
N PRO A 116 6.92 -10.70 -4.15
CA PRO A 116 7.63 -9.46 -4.51
C PRO A 116 7.08 -8.74 -5.75
N GLU A 117 6.32 -9.44 -6.61
CA GLU A 117 5.62 -8.82 -7.76
C GLU A 117 4.30 -8.14 -7.34
N GLY A 118 3.91 -8.24 -6.06
CA GLY A 118 2.71 -7.64 -5.49
C GLY A 118 2.55 -6.14 -5.77
N PRO A 119 3.57 -5.29 -5.52
CA PRO A 119 3.53 -3.85 -5.77
C PRO A 119 3.24 -3.44 -7.22
N ARG A 120 3.51 -4.32 -8.18
CA ARG A 120 3.33 -4.08 -9.62
C ARG A 120 1.95 -4.48 -10.12
N THR A 121 1.21 -5.24 -9.31
CA THR A 121 -0.07 -5.80 -9.70
C THR A 121 -1.15 -4.75 -9.57
N ARG A 122 -1.95 -4.55 -10.62
CA ARG A 122 -3.12 -3.66 -10.60
C ARG A 122 -4.40 -4.40 -10.21
N ASP A 123 -5.26 -3.76 -9.43
CA ASP A 123 -6.64 -4.19 -9.20
C ASP A 123 -7.54 -3.89 -10.44
N SER A 124 -8.83 -4.21 -10.37
CA SER A 124 -9.80 -3.98 -11.46
C SER A 124 -10.02 -2.50 -11.80
N LEU A 125 -9.69 -1.58 -10.89
CA LEU A 125 -9.72 -0.13 -11.12
C LEU A 125 -8.38 0.41 -11.62
N GLY A 126 -7.43 -0.47 -11.93
CA GLY A 126 -6.09 -0.09 -12.40
C GLY A 126 -5.17 0.41 -11.28
N ARG A 127 -5.60 0.33 -10.02
CA ARG A 127 -4.88 0.86 -8.87
C ARG A 127 -3.79 -0.12 -8.43
N LEU A 128 -2.63 0.43 -8.08
CA LEU A 128 -1.56 -0.30 -7.39
C LEU A 128 -1.77 -0.24 -5.87
N PRO A 129 -1.10 -1.10 -5.06
CA PRO A 129 -1.14 -0.99 -3.60
C PRO A 129 -0.73 0.40 -3.10
N LEU A 130 0.20 1.06 -3.80
CA LEU A 130 0.63 2.42 -3.50
C LEU A 130 -0.50 3.46 -3.62
N HIS A 131 -1.47 3.26 -4.52
CA HIS A 131 -2.64 4.15 -4.59
C HIS A 131 -3.53 3.97 -3.36
N LEU A 132 -3.66 2.72 -2.89
CA LEU A 132 -4.54 2.38 -1.78
C LEU A 132 -3.99 2.80 -0.41
N VAL A 133 -2.67 2.73 -0.20
CA VAL A 133 -2.06 3.25 1.04
C VAL A 133 -2.26 4.77 1.15
N CYS A 134 -2.20 5.49 0.03
CA CYS A 134 -2.48 6.92 -0.02
C CYS A 134 -3.95 7.26 0.24
N LEU A 135 -4.87 6.34 -0.09
CA LEU A 135 -6.30 6.48 0.19
C LEU A 135 -6.64 6.13 1.65
N GLY A 136 -5.96 5.13 2.22
CA GLY A 136 -6.20 4.58 3.56
C GLY A 136 -5.56 5.36 4.71
N ALA A 137 -4.90 6.50 4.43
CA ALA A 137 -4.43 7.38 5.48
C ALA A 137 -5.62 7.80 6.37
N PRO A 138 -5.45 7.87 7.71
CA PRO A 138 -6.55 8.18 8.62
C PRO A 138 -6.93 9.65 8.48
N LEU A 139 -7.73 9.96 7.46
CA LEU A 139 -8.67 11.06 7.56
C LEU A 139 -9.74 10.61 8.55
N SER A 140 -9.82 11.32 9.67
CA SER A 140 -10.90 11.30 10.65
C SER A 140 -12.27 11.72 10.05
N SER A 141 -12.58 11.32 8.82
CA SER A 141 -13.78 11.70 8.07
C SER A 141 -14.43 10.52 7.35
N LEU A 142 -14.63 9.41 8.08
CA LEU A 142 -15.81 8.57 7.86
C LEU A 142 -16.84 8.92 8.93
N SER A 143 -17.35 10.15 8.85
CA SER A 143 -18.76 10.33 9.15
C SER A 143 -19.53 9.59 8.04
N SER A 144 -20.54 8.82 8.45
CA SER A 144 -21.46 8.06 7.58
C SER A 144 -21.01 6.66 7.16
N SER A 145 -20.94 5.74 8.11
CA SER A 145 -21.73 4.51 7.98
C SER A 145 -22.16 4.01 9.36
N SER A 146 -23.46 4.08 9.59
CA SER A 146 -24.16 3.55 10.75
C SER A 146 -23.92 2.06 10.88
N SER A 147 -23.04 1.67 11.80
CA SER A 147 -23.08 0.35 12.42
C SER A 147 -22.71 0.53 13.89
N SER A 148 -23.59 0.01 14.74
CA SER A 148 -23.52 0.07 16.19
C SER A 148 -22.13 -0.28 16.73
N PRO A 149 -21.52 0.52 17.61
CA PRO A 149 -20.28 0.14 18.26
C PRO A 149 -20.53 -1.05 19.20
N SER A 150 -19.81 -2.15 18.96
CA SER A 150 -19.74 -3.30 19.88
C SER A 150 -18.99 -2.87 21.16
N PRO A 151 -19.49 -3.18 22.37
CA PRO A 151 -19.00 -2.57 23.62
C PRO A 151 -17.73 -3.20 24.21
N ALA A 152 -16.84 -3.79 23.40
CA ALA A 152 -15.69 -4.57 23.94
C ALA A 152 -14.31 -4.23 23.36
N ALA A 153 -14.17 -3.26 22.45
CA ALA A 153 -12.85 -2.81 21.98
C ALA A 153 -12.51 -1.44 22.61
N PRO A 154 -11.33 -1.27 23.25
CA PRO A 154 -10.90 0.03 23.71
C PRO A 154 -10.82 0.99 22.51
N PRO A 155 -11.20 2.26 22.67
CA PRO A 155 -11.15 3.22 21.57
C PRO A 155 -9.70 3.29 21.08
N LEU A 156 -9.48 2.97 19.81
CA LEU A 156 -8.20 3.18 19.13
C LEU A 156 -7.96 4.69 19.04
N GLN A 157 -7.51 5.27 20.15
CA GLN A 157 -7.12 6.66 20.23
C GLN A 157 -5.96 6.88 19.26
N CYS A 158 -6.14 7.81 18.34
CA CYS A 158 -5.07 8.33 17.51
C CYS A 158 -4.05 9.03 18.42
N THR A 159 -2.97 8.33 18.74
CA THR A 159 -1.74 8.99 19.19
C THR A 159 -1.02 9.54 17.95
N PRO A 160 -0.27 10.64 18.07
CA PRO A 160 0.51 11.24 16.96
C PRO A 160 1.48 10.25 16.28
N SER A 161 1.77 9.10 16.91
CA SER A 161 2.51 7.94 16.38
C SER A 161 1.77 7.13 15.28
N SER A 162 0.51 7.43 14.96
CA SER A 162 -0.27 6.73 13.91
C SER A 162 0.12 7.13 12.49
N TRP A 163 0.66 8.33 12.29
CA TRP A 163 1.02 8.85 10.95
C TRP A 163 2.33 8.28 10.39
N ASP A 164 3.24 7.83 11.26
CA ASP A 164 4.50 7.17 10.86
C ASP A 164 4.25 5.86 10.11
N SER A 165 3.13 5.17 10.41
CA SER A 165 2.81 3.88 9.82
C SER A 165 2.59 3.99 8.30
N CYS A 166 1.80 4.98 7.84
CA CYS A 166 1.53 5.15 6.41
C CYS A 166 2.78 5.58 5.63
N VAL A 167 3.58 6.50 6.18
CA VAL A 167 4.81 6.99 5.55
C VAL A 167 5.81 5.85 5.35
N SER A 168 5.97 5.01 6.38
CA SER A 168 6.85 3.84 6.33
C SER A 168 6.40 2.80 5.31
N VAL A 169 5.09 2.56 5.17
CA VAL A 169 4.56 1.66 4.14
C VAL A 169 4.76 2.22 2.73
N VAL A 170 4.58 3.54 2.54
CA VAL A 170 4.86 4.21 1.26
C VAL A 170 6.34 4.04 0.89
N ASP A 171 7.24 4.28 1.83
CA ASP A 171 8.69 4.09 1.63
C ASP A 171 9.02 2.64 1.28
N ALA A 172 8.47 1.67 2.01
CA ALA A 172 8.68 0.24 1.73
C ALA A 172 8.20 -0.17 0.32
N LEU A 173 7.04 0.34 -0.12
CA LEU A 173 6.52 0.07 -1.47
C LEU A 173 7.37 0.74 -2.55
N LEU A 174 7.80 1.98 -2.34
CA LEU A 174 8.66 2.70 -3.28
C LEU A 174 10.06 2.09 -3.36
N ALA A 175 10.61 1.59 -2.26
CA ALA A 175 11.90 0.88 -2.25
C ALA A 175 11.86 -0.38 -3.12
N MET A 176 10.71 -1.07 -3.18
CA MET A 176 10.53 -2.26 -4.02
C MET A 176 10.20 -1.92 -5.48
N TYR A 177 9.40 -0.86 -5.69
CA TYR A 177 8.98 -0.45 -7.03
C TYR A 177 8.84 1.08 -7.16
N PRO A 178 9.96 1.80 -7.39
CA PRO A 178 9.98 3.26 -7.43
C PRO A 178 9.09 3.86 -8.53
N GLU A 179 9.05 3.20 -9.70
CA GLU A 179 8.23 3.64 -10.83
C GLU A 179 6.73 3.65 -10.52
N ALA A 180 6.29 3.02 -9.43
CA ALA A 180 4.89 3.05 -8.99
C ALA A 180 4.38 4.47 -8.78
N ALA A 181 5.22 5.40 -8.31
CA ALA A 181 4.87 6.81 -8.13
C ALA A 181 4.42 7.47 -9.44
N GLY A 182 4.94 6.99 -10.58
CA GLY A 182 4.65 7.45 -11.93
C GLY A 182 3.44 6.79 -12.61
N LYS A 183 2.84 5.74 -12.02
CA LYS A 183 1.76 4.98 -12.68
C LYS A 183 0.41 5.56 -12.35
N VAL A 184 -0.47 5.62 -13.35
CA VAL A 184 -1.86 6.03 -13.19
C VAL A 184 -2.80 4.82 -13.04
N ASP A 185 -3.92 5.05 -12.37
CA ASP A 185 -5.10 4.17 -12.35
C ASP A 185 -6.04 4.41 -13.56
N ASN A 186 -7.22 3.79 -13.58
CA ASN A 186 -8.18 3.93 -14.68
C ASN A 186 -8.76 5.36 -14.82
N GLN A 187 -8.66 6.21 -13.79
CA GLN A 187 -9.10 7.60 -13.83
C GLN A 187 -7.97 8.56 -14.26
N GLY A 188 -6.78 8.02 -14.54
CA GLY A 188 -5.59 8.82 -14.79
C GLY A 188 -4.99 9.39 -13.50
N GLN A 189 -5.39 8.88 -12.32
CA GLN A 189 -4.86 9.35 -11.04
C GLN A 189 -3.57 8.63 -10.71
N MET A 190 -2.52 9.40 -10.47
CA MET A 190 -1.28 8.94 -9.85
C MET A 190 -1.44 8.84 -8.33
N PRO A 191 -0.58 8.11 -7.60
CA PRO A 191 -0.63 8.05 -6.14
C PRO A 191 -0.60 9.43 -5.47
N LEU A 192 0.12 10.40 -6.03
CA LEU A 192 0.14 11.78 -5.53
C LEU A 192 -1.24 12.46 -5.59
N HIS A 193 -2.02 12.24 -6.66
CA HIS A 193 -3.37 12.77 -6.76
C HIS A 193 -4.27 12.19 -5.67
N VAL A 194 -4.17 10.88 -5.44
CA VAL A 194 -4.93 10.19 -4.41
C VAL A 194 -4.53 10.67 -3.02
N ALA A 195 -3.22 10.78 -2.74
CA ALA A 195 -2.69 11.29 -1.48
C ALA A 195 -3.18 12.72 -1.18
N CYS A 196 -3.16 13.60 -2.18
CA CYS A 196 -3.66 14.98 -2.05
C CYS A 196 -5.18 15.01 -1.87
N SER A 197 -5.92 14.13 -2.54
CA SER A 197 -7.38 14.06 -2.40
C SER A 197 -7.82 13.48 -1.06
N ALA A 198 -6.99 12.65 -0.44
CA ALA A 198 -7.23 11.99 0.83
C ALA A 198 -6.52 12.66 2.02
N GLY A 199 -5.91 13.85 1.83
CA GLY A 199 -5.25 14.57 2.93
C GLY A 199 -4.13 13.79 3.63
N ALA A 200 -3.42 12.94 2.88
CA ALA A 200 -2.34 12.10 3.38
C ALA A 200 -1.24 12.93 4.08
N PRO A 201 -0.48 12.34 5.02
CA PRO A 201 0.57 13.07 5.72
C PRO A 201 1.63 13.62 4.75
N VAL A 202 2.17 14.80 5.07
CA VAL A 202 3.14 15.51 4.21
C VAL A 202 4.39 14.68 3.96
N GLY A 203 4.81 13.85 4.92
CA GLY A 203 5.91 12.89 4.73
C GLY A 203 5.67 11.95 3.54
N ALA A 204 4.47 11.39 3.40
CA ALA A 204 4.13 10.51 2.27
C ALA A 204 4.09 11.29 0.95
N ILE A 205 3.61 12.53 0.97
CA ILE A 205 3.58 13.41 -0.21
C ILE A 205 4.99 13.74 -0.67
N ARG A 206 5.90 14.07 0.26
CA ARG A 206 7.31 14.30 -0.06
C ARG A 206 7.97 13.07 -0.67
N LEU A 207 7.76 11.87 -0.10
CA LEU A 207 8.30 10.64 -0.68
C LEU A 207 7.81 10.39 -2.11
N LEU A 208 6.53 10.66 -2.40
CA LEU A 208 5.98 10.51 -3.75
C LEU A 208 6.55 11.52 -4.74
N ILE A 209 6.74 12.77 -4.30
CA ILE A 209 7.36 13.83 -5.11
C ILE A 209 8.82 13.51 -5.36
N ASP A 210 9.56 13.08 -4.35
CA ASP A 210 10.98 12.72 -4.47
C ASP A 210 11.16 11.52 -5.41
N ALA A 211 10.23 10.57 -5.40
CA ALA A 211 10.23 9.43 -6.32
C ALA A 211 9.84 9.82 -7.76
N PHE A 212 8.93 10.78 -7.95
CA PHE A 212 8.53 11.25 -9.28
C PHE A 212 8.13 12.75 -9.28
N PRO A 213 9.09 13.68 -9.47
CA PRO A 213 8.85 15.13 -9.35
C PRO A 213 7.85 15.68 -10.37
N ASP A 214 7.78 15.07 -11.56
CA ASP A 214 6.86 15.48 -12.62
C ASP A 214 5.37 15.22 -12.24
N ALA A 215 5.11 14.42 -11.19
CA ALA A 215 3.76 14.20 -10.68
C ALA A 215 3.06 15.50 -10.27
N VAL A 216 3.82 16.49 -9.79
CA VAL A 216 3.28 17.74 -9.21
C VAL A 216 2.46 18.52 -10.23
N THR A 217 2.85 18.46 -11.51
CA THR A 217 2.19 19.14 -12.63
C THR A 217 1.37 18.19 -13.51
N ALA A 218 1.33 16.90 -13.19
CA ALA A 218 0.57 15.93 -13.97
C ALA A 218 -0.93 16.18 -13.85
N GLU A 219 -1.67 15.87 -14.91
CA GLU A 219 -3.12 16.00 -14.95
C GLU A 219 -3.78 14.62 -15.07
N THR A 220 -4.88 14.45 -14.34
CA THR A 220 -5.78 13.30 -14.51
C THR A 220 -6.53 13.36 -15.84
N HIS A 221 -7.30 12.32 -16.19
CA HIS A 221 -8.15 12.34 -17.40
C HIS A 221 -9.20 13.47 -17.39
N LYS A 222 -9.49 14.05 -16.21
CA LYS A 222 -10.40 15.19 -16.03
C LYS A 222 -9.66 16.54 -16.01
N GLY A 223 -8.37 16.59 -16.35
CA GLY A 223 -7.56 17.80 -16.31
C GLY A 223 -7.25 18.33 -14.89
N SER A 224 -7.50 17.52 -13.86
CA SER A 224 -7.25 17.93 -12.46
C SER A 224 -5.81 17.63 -12.07
N THR A 225 -5.11 18.62 -11.51
CA THR A 225 -3.76 18.50 -10.93
C THR A 225 -3.81 18.09 -9.45
N PRO A 226 -2.69 17.62 -8.85
CA PRO A 226 -2.65 17.29 -7.42
C PRO A 226 -2.97 18.51 -6.53
N MET A 227 -2.50 19.70 -6.91
CA MET A 227 -2.80 20.95 -6.19
C MET A 227 -4.31 21.25 -6.17
N LEU A 228 -5.03 20.99 -7.26
CA LEU A 228 -6.49 21.15 -7.31
C LEU A 228 -7.22 20.14 -6.42
N HIS A 229 -6.68 18.92 -6.25
CA HIS A 229 -7.20 17.96 -5.28
C HIS A 229 -6.98 18.44 -3.84
N ALA A 230 -5.78 18.91 -3.50
CA ALA A 230 -5.48 19.45 -2.17
C ALA A 230 -6.33 20.69 -1.82
N ALA A 231 -6.58 21.57 -2.79
CA ALA A 231 -7.40 22.77 -2.59
C ALA A 231 -8.86 22.45 -2.22
N ARG A 232 -9.39 21.34 -2.74
CA ARG A 232 -10.76 20.84 -2.48
C ARG A 232 -10.92 20.14 -1.14
N LEU A 233 -9.83 19.86 -0.42
CA LEU A 233 -9.92 19.26 0.92
C LEU A 233 -10.72 20.17 1.86
N PRO A 234 -11.52 19.61 2.79
CA PRO A 234 -12.06 20.36 3.91
C PRO A 234 -10.91 20.93 4.76
N ASN A 235 -11.19 21.96 5.56
CA ASN A 235 -10.17 22.57 6.45
C ASN A 235 -9.63 21.53 7.41
N SER A 236 -8.48 20.96 7.03
CA SER A 236 -7.74 19.95 7.77
C SER A 236 -6.36 20.53 8.08
N PRO A 237 -5.71 20.10 9.17
CA PRO A 237 -4.39 20.62 9.56
C PRO A 237 -3.35 20.41 8.44
N ASN A 238 -3.47 19.32 7.68
CA ASN A 238 -2.53 18.98 6.61
C ASN A 238 -2.74 19.82 5.35
N LYS A 239 -3.93 20.40 5.12
CA LYS A 239 -4.26 21.06 3.84
C LYS A 239 -3.28 22.18 3.49
N THR A 240 -3.00 23.05 4.44
CA THR A 240 -2.10 24.21 4.24
C THR A 240 -0.68 23.74 3.93
N GLU A 241 -0.20 22.74 4.66
CA GLU A 241 1.14 22.19 4.51
C GLU A 241 1.32 21.44 3.19
N ILE A 242 0.31 20.67 2.76
CA ILE A 242 0.27 19.99 1.46
C ILE A 242 0.31 21.03 0.33
N ILE A 243 -0.54 22.05 0.38
CA ILE A 243 -0.59 23.10 -0.64
C ILE A 243 0.74 23.83 -0.71
N SER A 244 1.31 24.20 0.45
CA SER A 244 2.60 24.89 0.52
C SER A 244 3.73 24.03 -0.07
N THR A 245 3.76 22.74 0.24
CA THR A 245 4.75 21.79 -0.30
C THR A 245 4.63 21.66 -1.81
N LEU A 246 3.40 21.50 -2.33
CA LEU A 246 3.15 21.39 -3.76
C LEU A 246 3.49 22.68 -4.51
N GLN A 247 3.15 23.84 -3.96
CA GLN A 247 3.48 25.15 -4.52
C GLN A 247 5.00 25.34 -4.62
N PHE A 248 5.70 25.11 -3.50
CA PHE A 248 7.16 25.18 -3.44
C PHE A 248 7.80 24.30 -4.51
N MET A 249 7.37 23.03 -4.63
CA MET A 249 7.96 22.12 -5.61
C MET A 249 7.60 22.48 -7.06
N THR A 250 6.41 23.04 -7.29
CA THR A 250 6.02 23.55 -8.61
C THR A 250 6.93 24.70 -9.04
N ASP A 251 7.24 25.62 -8.13
CA ASP A 251 8.11 26.75 -8.41
C ASP A 251 9.56 26.30 -8.66
N VAL A 252 10.04 25.31 -7.91
CA VAL A 252 11.35 24.68 -8.16
C VAL A 252 11.40 24.04 -9.57
N ASN A 253 10.38 23.27 -9.96
CA ASN A 253 10.30 22.66 -11.28
C ASN A 253 10.28 23.72 -12.41
N ARG A 254 9.62 24.86 -12.19
CA ARG A 254 9.62 25.99 -13.14
C ARG A 254 10.98 26.65 -13.27
N LEU A 255 11.73 26.77 -12.17
CA LEU A 255 13.07 27.37 -12.17
C LEU A 255 14.11 26.46 -12.83
N GLY A 256 14.01 25.14 -12.64
CA GLY A 256 14.85 24.16 -13.35
C GLY A 256 14.59 24.08 -14.86
N SER A 257 13.43 24.59 -15.33
CA SER A 257 13.01 24.57 -16.72
C SER A 257 13.28 25.88 -17.50
N ARG A 258 13.98 26.87 -16.90
CA ARG A 258 14.29 28.13 -17.60
C ARG A 258 15.27 27.88 -18.77
N PRO A 259 14.91 28.20 -20.03
CA PRO A 259 15.89 28.24 -21.10
C PRO A 259 16.87 29.38 -20.81
N SER A 260 18.17 29.10 -20.78
CA SER A 260 19.21 30.13 -20.70
C SER A 260 18.98 31.17 -21.79
N SER A 261 18.64 32.39 -21.38
CA SER A 261 18.50 33.53 -22.28
C SER A 261 19.89 34.00 -22.72
N ASN A 262 20.26 33.78 -23.99
CA ASN A 262 21.02 34.75 -24.76
C ASN A 262 20.97 34.49 -26.30
N MET A 263 20.58 35.55 -27.01
CA MET A 263 20.86 35.90 -28.42
C MET A 263 20.06 35.27 -29.59
N MET A 264 19.13 36.12 -30.07
CA MET A 264 18.66 36.42 -31.44
C MET A 264 19.17 35.66 -32.70
N LYS A 265 18.17 35.44 -33.59
CA LYS A 265 18.16 35.18 -35.07
C LYS A 265 18.57 33.75 -35.49
N LYS A 266 17.80 32.99 -36.27
CA LYS A 266 17.04 33.30 -37.51
C LYS A 266 15.85 32.35 -37.67
N ARG A 267 14.79 32.83 -38.35
CA ARG A 267 13.68 32.03 -38.88
C ARG A 267 14.20 30.93 -39.80
N GLU A 268 13.68 29.71 -39.65
CA GLU A 268 13.17 28.89 -40.76
C GLU A 268 12.32 27.74 -40.22
N THR A 269 11.34 27.37 -41.03
CA THR A 269 10.21 26.50 -40.75
C THR A 269 10.55 25.02 -40.98
N LYS A 270 10.08 24.14 -40.09
CA LYS A 270 9.34 22.88 -40.39
C LYS A 270 9.43 21.88 -39.22
N THR A 271 8.25 21.47 -38.80
CA THR A 271 7.85 20.20 -38.19
C THR A 271 8.87 19.06 -38.21
N THR A 272 9.22 18.52 -37.04
CA THR A 272 9.05 17.09 -36.67
C THR A 272 9.54 16.85 -35.24
N PHE A 273 8.68 16.22 -34.45
CA PHE A 273 8.91 15.88 -33.04
C PHE A 273 9.64 14.53 -32.99
N THR A 274 10.93 14.54 -32.62
CA THR A 274 11.67 13.29 -32.30
C THR A 274 12.44 13.42 -30.99
N LYS A 275 11.99 12.60 -30.04
CA LYS A 275 12.56 12.19 -28.75
C LYS A 275 14.03 12.55 -28.48
N ARG A 276 14.28 13.30 -27.41
CA ARG A 276 15.61 13.43 -26.81
C ARG A 276 15.81 12.36 -25.73
N LYS A 277 16.50 11.29 -26.12
CA LYS A 277 17.23 10.39 -25.19
C LYS A 277 18.28 11.23 -24.45
N GLN A 278 18.30 11.21 -23.13
CA GLN A 278 19.54 11.42 -22.39
C GLN A 278 20.16 10.06 -22.07
N ARG A 279 21.33 9.84 -22.67
CA ARG A 279 22.20 8.69 -22.43
C ARG A 279 22.88 8.87 -21.07
N TYR A 280 22.69 7.92 -20.17
CA TYR A 280 23.75 7.57 -19.23
C TYR A 280 24.72 6.64 -19.96
N SER A 281 25.98 7.04 -20.03
CA SER A 281 27.08 6.23 -20.53
C SER A 281 27.53 5.26 -19.46
N ILE A 282 27.19 3.98 -19.63
CA ILE A 282 28.01 2.88 -19.12
C ILE A 282 28.27 1.97 -20.32
N SER A 283 29.54 1.84 -20.66
CA SER A 283 30.05 0.98 -21.74
C SER A 283 29.54 -0.45 -21.58
N ALA A 284 28.93 -0.96 -22.64
CA ALA A 284 28.43 -2.32 -22.74
C ALA A 284 29.59 -3.32 -22.74
N SER A 285 29.46 -4.36 -21.92
CA SER A 285 29.85 -5.71 -22.29
C SER A 285 28.69 -6.63 -21.92
N VAL A 286 27.89 -6.93 -22.95
CA VAL A 286 26.82 -7.92 -22.90
C VAL A 286 27.47 -9.29 -22.80
N THR A 287 27.41 -9.90 -21.63
CA THR A 287 27.44 -11.36 -21.50
C THR A 287 26.22 -11.76 -20.69
N LYS A 288 25.32 -12.53 -21.31
CA LYS A 288 24.12 -13.14 -20.71
C LYS A 288 24.50 -13.76 -19.35
N LYS A 289 24.10 -13.13 -18.25
CA LYS A 289 24.21 -13.73 -16.91
C LYS A 289 22.86 -14.32 -16.49
N SER A 290 22.93 -15.58 -16.12
CA SER A 290 21.80 -16.47 -15.83
C SER A 290 20.92 -15.96 -14.69
N SER A 291 19.66 -16.41 -14.64
CA SER A 291 18.63 -15.98 -13.68
C SER A 291 18.95 -16.23 -12.19
N LYS A 292 20.12 -16.78 -11.87
CA LYS A 292 20.59 -17.02 -10.50
C LYS A 292 21.29 -15.79 -9.88
N ASP A 293 21.87 -14.90 -10.69
CA ASP A 293 22.60 -13.73 -10.18
C ASP A 293 21.66 -12.57 -9.77
N VAL A 294 20.46 -12.52 -10.35
CA VAL A 294 19.42 -11.52 -10.03
C VAL A 294 18.80 -11.80 -8.65
N ASP A 295 18.66 -13.08 -8.28
CA ASP A 295 18.12 -13.55 -7.00
C ASP A 295 19.08 -13.23 -5.81
N ALA A 296 20.39 -13.24 -6.05
CA ALA A 296 21.40 -12.91 -5.04
C ALA A 296 21.44 -11.41 -4.70
N GLY A 297 21.31 -10.53 -5.71
CA GLY A 297 21.20 -9.08 -5.51
C GLY A 297 19.91 -8.68 -4.78
N LEU A 298 18.79 -9.35 -5.09
CA LEU A 298 17.50 -9.13 -4.44
C LEU A 298 17.53 -9.50 -2.95
N LYS A 299 18.14 -10.63 -2.60
CA LYS A 299 18.34 -11.06 -1.20
C LYS A 299 19.23 -10.11 -0.39
N GLN A 300 20.19 -9.44 -1.04
CA GLN A 300 21.08 -8.49 -0.38
C GLN A 300 20.41 -7.14 -0.11
N VAL A 301 19.51 -6.68 -0.98
CA VAL A 301 18.68 -5.47 -0.76
C VAL A 301 17.64 -5.73 0.33
N VAL A 302 16.96 -6.88 0.30
CA VAL A 302 16.00 -7.27 1.35
C VAL A 302 16.68 -7.37 2.73
N ARG A 303 17.91 -7.90 2.81
CA ARG A 303 18.68 -7.94 4.06
C ARG A 303 19.13 -6.56 4.55
N LYS A 304 19.51 -5.65 3.66
CA LYS A 304 19.89 -4.28 4.04
C LYS A 304 18.69 -3.47 4.52
N SER A 305 17.53 -3.63 3.88
CA SER A 305 16.28 -3.01 4.33
C SER A 305 15.81 -3.63 5.65
N HIS A 306 15.90 -4.96 5.82
CA HIS A 306 15.57 -5.63 7.08
C HIS A 306 16.52 -5.23 8.23
N ALA A 307 17.81 -5.04 7.97
CA ALA A 307 18.76 -4.53 8.97
C ALA A 307 18.46 -3.08 9.37
N LYS A 308 18.09 -2.23 8.40
CA LYS A 308 17.70 -0.84 8.67
C LYS A 308 16.36 -0.76 9.43
N LEU A 309 15.42 -1.66 9.13
CA LEU A 309 14.13 -1.79 9.83
C LEU A 309 14.29 -2.32 11.26
N LEU A 310 15.16 -3.30 11.50
CA LEU A 310 15.44 -3.82 12.85
C LEU A 310 16.17 -2.79 13.73
N GLN A 311 17.05 -1.97 13.14
CA GLN A 311 17.80 -0.95 13.86
C GLN A 311 16.87 0.17 14.38
N CYS A 312 15.85 0.55 13.61
CA CYS A 312 14.81 1.50 14.05
C CYS A 312 13.91 0.93 15.17
N VAL A 313 13.67 -0.39 15.20
CA VAL A 313 12.91 -1.04 16.29
C VAL A 313 13.72 -1.11 17.59
N SER A 314 15.03 -1.34 17.52
CA SER A 314 15.90 -1.38 18.71
C SER A 314 16.15 -0.02 19.35
N GLU A 315 16.24 1.06 18.57
CA GLU A 315 16.41 2.42 19.10
C GLU A 315 15.14 2.94 19.80
N SER A 316 13.97 2.42 19.41
CA SER A 316 12.68 2.74 20.02
C SER A 316 12.43 2.03 21.36
N SER A 317 13.19 0.96 21.68
CA SER A 317 13.09 0.21 22.95
C SER A 317 14.07 0.68 24.04
N LEU A 318 14.94 1.65 23.75
CA LEU A 318 15.92 2.19 24.69
C LEU A 318 15.54 3.57 25.29
N LEU A 319 14.30 4.04 25.04
CA LEU A 319 13.75 5.28 25.60
C LEU A 319 12.54 5.01 26.53
N VAL A 320 12.64 3.99 27.37
CA VAL A 320 11.79 3.81 28.56
C VAL A 320 12.68 3.76 29.80
#